data_AF-A0A4R5VEB9-F1
#
_entry.id   AF-A0A4R5VEB9-F1
#
_cell.length_a   1.000
_cell.length_b   1.000
_cell.length_c   1.000
_cell.angle_alpha   90.00
_cell.angle_beta   90.00
_cell.angle_gamma   90.00
#
_symmetry.space_group_name_H-M   'P 1'
#
loop_
_entity.id
_entity.type
_entity.pdbx_description
1 polymer ?
#
loop_
_entity_poly.entity_id
_entity_poly.type
_entity_poly.pdbx_seq_one_letter_code
_entity_poly.pdbx_strand_id
1 'polypeptide(L)'
;MPAVSKLNPVGVNLKMKYTFKLIVFSLFLTSCTENYPEFGNGYRIVGEGGYTSALVDSSNTELIPEYILEYAVDSNFILIAQSPTDSLPKMDFIYYSDKDRKEMAANRSVYRQYWIINKSELSIYASDSIQKLSKRSNVYGPFTKSEYSKTRVKLHIPESTKLENE
;
A
#
# COMPACT_ATOMS: atom_id res chain seq x y z
N MET A 1 49.23 0.45 56.76
CA MET A 1 47.97 0.93 56.15
C MET A 1 48.33 1.79 54.95
N PRO A 2 48.09 1.35 53.69
CA PRO A 2 48.46 2.15 52.51
C PRO A 2 47.33 3.12 52.12
N ALA A 3 47.74 4.25 51.57
CA ALA A 3 46.88 5.36 51.15
C ALA A 3 46.07 4.99 49.89
N VAL A 4 44.78 5.33 49.91
CA VAL A 4 43.87 5.25 48.75
C VAL A 4 44.03 6.52 47.94
N SER A 5 44.58 6.40 46.73
CA SER A 5 44.63 7.50 45.74
C SER A 5 43.23 7.73 45.15
N LYS A 6 42.74 8.97 45.24
CA LYS A 6 41.52 9.40 44.56
C LYS A 6 41.84 9.59 43.07
N LEU A 7 41.19 8.80 42.21
CA LEU A 7 41.19 8.98 40.76
C LEU A 7 40.36 10.21 40.41
N ASN A 8 40.96 11.16 39.69
CA ASN A 8 40.27 12.32 39.14
C ASN A 8 39.34 11.89 37.99
N PRO A 9 38.11 12.44 37.88
CA PRO A 9 37.24 12.15 36.77
C PRO A 9 37.80 12.78 35.50
N VAL A 10 38.01 11.94 34.49
CA VAL A 10 38.40 12.33 33.12
C VAL A 10 37.34 13.29 32.59
N GLY A 11 37.73 14.54 32.38
CA GLY A 11 36.87 15.57 31.83
C GLY A 11 36.41 15.19 30.42
N VAL A 12 35.16 14.73 30.29
CA VAL A 12 34.53 14.53 29.00
C VAL A 12 34.40 15.91 28.34
N ASN A 13 35.19 16.12 27.29
CA ASN A 13 35.34 17.39 26.60
C ASN A 13 33.96 17.90 26.13
N LEU A 14 33.51 19.05 26.63
CA LEU A 14 32.15 19.58 26.44
C LEU A 14 31.77 19.63 24.95
N LYS A 15 32.74 19.93 24.07
CA LYS A 15 32.58 19.97 22.60
C LYS A 15 32.11 18.63 22.01
N MET A 16 32.59 17.50 22.54
CA MET A 16 32.27 16.15 22.07
C MET A 16 30.81 15.76 22.37
N LYS A 17 30.23 16.29 23.46
CA LYS A 17 28.81 16.10 23.81
C LYS A 17 27.88 16.84 22.85
N TYR A 18 28.26 18.02 22.37
CA TYR A 18 27.47 18.79 21.41
C TYR A 18 27.54 18.20 20.00
N THR A 19 28.71 17.70 19.57
CA THR A 19 28.85 17.04 18.26
C THR A 19 28.01 15.75 18.19
N PHE A 20 28.01 14.95 19.26
CA PHE A 20 27.21 13.73 19.33
C PHE A 20 25.70 14.01 19.26
N LYS A 21 25.21 15.05 19.97
CA LYS A 21 23.80 15.47 19.89
C LYS A 21 23.39 15.94 18.49
N LEU A 22 24.30 16.59 17.77
CA LEU A 22 24.05 17.13 16.43
C LEU A 22 23.97 16.00 15.38
N ILE A 23 24.81 14.96 15.51
CA ILE A 23 24.77 13.76 14.65
C ILE A 23 23.49 12.96 14.89
N VAL A 24 23.08 12.77 16.15
CA VAL A 24 21.82 12.07 16.48
C VAL A 24 20.62 12.84 15.95
N PHE A 25 20.59 14.17 16.06
CA PHE A 25 19.52 15.00 15.50
C PHE A 25 19.46 14.95 13.96
N SER A 26 20.61 14.93 13.30
CA SER A 26 20.72 14.80 11.84
C SER A 26 20.14 13.47 11.31
N LEU A 27 20.22 12.38 12.09
CA LEU A 27 19.70 11.07 11.70
C LEU A 27 18.17 10.98 11.74
N PHE A 28 17.49 11.88 12.45
CA PHE A 28 16.01 11.92 12.49
C PHE A 28 15.38 12.64 11.30
N LEU A 29 16.16 13.38 10.50
CA LEU A 29 15.62 14.22 9.42
C LEU A 29 15.57 13.53 8.05
N THR A 30 16.05 12.29 7.92
CA THR A 30 16.11 11.56 6.64
C THR A 30 15.10 10.42 6.53
N SER A 31 13.99 10.46 7.27
CA SER A 31 12.91 9.50 7.04
C SER A 31 12.28 9.81 5.68
N CYS A 32 12.63 9.01 4.66
CA CYS A 32 11.91 9.03 3.38
C CYS A 32 10.46 8.63 3.66
N THR A 33 9.56 9.61 3.70
CA THR A 33 8.12 9.37 3.76
C THR A 33 7.60 9.23 2.33
N GLU A 34 7.28 8.00 1.93
CA GLU A 34 6.49 7.79 0.71
C GLU A 34 5.05 8.22 1.00
N ASN A 35 4.60 9.26 0.30
CA ASN A 35 3.24 9.77 0.41
C ASN A 35 2.32 8.95 -0.49
N TYR A 36 1.72 7.92 0.06
CA TYR A 36 0.68 7.16 -0.63
C TYR A 36 -0.68 7.85 -0.53
N PRO A 37 -1.54 7.72 -1.56
CA PRO A 37 -2.85 8.35 -1.57
C PRO A 37 -3.81 7.75 -0.54
N GLU A 38 -4.64 8.60 0.04
CA GLU A 38 -5.76 8.24 0.92
C GLU A 38 -7.09 8.52 0.21
N PHE A 39 -8.06 7.62 0.37
CA PHE A 39 -9.33 7.62 -0.36
C PHE A 39 -10.56 7.93 0.51
N GLY A 40 -10.30 8.47 1.72
CA GLY A 40 -11.31 8.73 2.75
C GLY A 40 -11.76 7.46 3.47
N ASN A 41 -12.48 7.61 4.57
CA ASN A 41 -12.93 6.50 5.45
C ASN A 41 -11.79 5.57 5.92
N GLY A 42 -10.55 6.07 5.92
CA GLY A 42 -9.34 5.33 6.30
C GLY A 42 -8.84 4.32 5.25
N TYR A 43 -9.43 4.28 4.06
CA TYR A 43 -8.86 3.51 2.94
C TYR A 43 -7.65 4.24 2.38
N ARG A 44 -6.54 3.53 2.20
CA ARG A 44 -5.32 4.10 1.63
C ARG A 44 -4.49 3.07 0.89
N ILE A 45 -3.71 3.54 -0.07
CA ILE A 45 -2.63 2.73 -0.62
C ILE A 45 -1.49 2.70 0.39
N VAL A 46 -0.85 1.55 0.48
CA VAL A 46 0.43 1.38 1.16
C VAL A 46 1.35 0.63 0.21
N GLY A 47 2.65 0.74 0.43
CA GLY A 47 3.63 0.02 -0.36
C GLY A 47 4.99 0.01 0.28
N GLU A 48 5.87 -0.82 -0.29
CA GLU A 48 7.25 -0.93 0.14
C GLU A 48 8.18 -0.30 -0.90
N GLY A 49 8.71 0.89 -0.60
CA GLY A 49 9.84 1.48 -1.33
C GLY A 49 9.59 1.72 -2.82
N GLY A 50 8.33 1.90 -3.21
CA GLY A 50 7.92 2.10 -4.61
C GLY A 50 7.95 0.86 -5.50
N TYR A 51 7.95 -0.36 -4.93
CA TYR A 51 7.95 -1.61 -5.70
C TYR A 51 6.59 -2.29 -5.77
N THR A 52 5.83 -2.22 -4.68
CA THR A 52 4.51 -2.82 -4.55
C THR A 52 3.55 -1.81 -3.95
N SER A 53 2.29 -1.89 -4.36
CA SER A 53 1.21 -1.14 -3.76
C SER A 53 0.00 -2.03 -3.50
N ALA A 54 -0.51 -1.98 -2.28
CA ALA A 54 -1.69 -2.68 -1.79
C ALA A 54 -2.72 -1.67 -1.24
N LEU A 55 -4.00 -2.07 -1.18
CA LEU A 55 -5.04 -1.26 -0.53
C LEU A 55 -5.32 -1.81 0.86
N VAL A 56 -5.22 -0.95 1.88
CA VAL A 56 -5.59 -1.27 3.26
C VAL A 56 -6.78 -0.46 3.74
N ASP A 57 -7.48 -0.97 4.76
CA ASP A 57 -8.49 -0.24 5.52
C ASP A 57 -7.91 0.58 6.69
N SER A 58 -8.80 1.23 7.44
CA SER A 58 -8.46 2.05 8.61
C SER A 58 -7.79 1.26 9.74
N SER A 59 -7.91 -0.07 9.74
CA SER A 59 -7.28 -0.98 10.69
C SER A 59 -5.95 -1.53 10.17
N ASN A 60 -5.43 -1.00 9.05
CA ASN A 60 -4.28 -1.53 8.31
C ASN A 60 -4.47 -2.99 7.88
N THR A 61 -5.70 -3.45 7.70
CA THR A 61 -5.98 -4.76 7.13
C THR A 61 -5.91 -4.65 5.61
N GLU A 62 -5.11 -5.51 4.98
CA GLU A 62 -5.04 -5.61 3.52
C GLU A 62 -6.39 -6.07 2.96
N LEU A 63 -6.92 -5.30 2.02
CA LEU A 63 -8.17 -5.60 1.32
C LEU A 63 -7.92 -6.08 -0.09
N ILE A 64 -7.05 -5.36 -0.81
CA ILE A 64 -6.57 -5.73 -2.13
C ILE A 64 -5.06 -5.94 -2.01
N PRO A 65 -4.55 -7.12 -2.40
CA PRO A 65 -3.13 -7.41 -2.28
C PRO A 65 -2.29 -6.52 -3.20
N GLU A 66 -0.97 -6.65 -3.08
CA GLU A 66 0.02 -5.92 -3.85
C GLU A 66 -0.21 -5.95 -5.37
N TYR A 67 0.47 -5.05 -6.09
CA TYR A 67 0.49 -4.94 -7.56
C TYR A 67 -0.74 -4.27 -8.17
N ILE A 68 -1.22 -3.21 -7.52
CA ILE A 68 -2.21 -2.30 -8.08
C ILE A 68 -1.62 -1.58 -9.29
N LEU A 69 -2.33 -1.64 -10.42
CA LEU A 69 -1.94 -1.00 -11.68
C LEU A 69 -2.50 0.41 -11.80
N GLU A 70 -3.79 0.54 -11.53
CA GLU A 70 -4.55 1.78 -11.63
C GLU A 70 -5.73 1.74 -10.65
N TYR A 71 -6.20 2.92 -10.26
CA TYR A 71 -7.37 3.08 -9.43
C TYR A 71 -8.15 4.33 -9.83
N ALA A 72 -9.46 4.31 -9.56
CA ALA A 72 -10.34 5.47 -9.70
C ALA A 72 -11.23 5.56 -8.46
N VAL A 73 -11.52 6.79 -8.01
CA VAL A 73 -12.19 7.02 -6.73
C VAL A 73 -13.24 8.10 -6.86
N ASP A 74 -14.38 7.90 -6.22
CA ASP A 74 -15.36 8.94 -5.93
C ASP A 74 -15.74 8.94 -4.44
N SER A 75 -16.82 9.62 -4.06
CA SER A 75 -17.27 9.67 -2.67
C SER A 75 -17.71 8.30 -2.11
N ASN A 76 -18.20 7.39 -2.96
CA ASN A 76 -18.83 6.13 -2.59
C ASN A 76 -17.99 4.91 -2.98
N PHE A 77 -17.14 5.00 -3.99
CA PHE A 77 -16.46 3.85 -4.57
C PHE A 77 -14.95 4.05 -4.70
N ILE A 78 -14.22 2.95 -4.60
CA ILE A 78 -12.83 2.80 -5.03
C ILE A 78 -12.83 1.66 -6.05
N LEU A 79 -12.34 1.93 -7.24
CA LEU A 79 -12.18 0.97 -8.33
C LEU A 79 -10.69 0.69 -8.47
N ILE A 80 -10.30 -0.57 -8.62
CA ILE A 80 -8.90 -0.97 -8.74
C ILE A 80 -8.76 -1.96 -9.89
N ALA A 81 -7.76 -1.77 -10.74
CA ALA A 81 -7.19 -2.85 -11.54
C ALA A 81 -5.87 -3.31 -10.94
N GLN A 82 -5.67 -4.63 -10.93
CA GLN A 82 -4.51 -5.29 -10.37
C GLN A 82 -3.96 -6.32 -11.36
N SER A 83 -2.65 -6.53 -11.35
CA SER A 83 -2.01 -7.64 -12.05
C SER A 83 -1.17 -8.47 -11.06
N PRO A 84 -1.68 -9.62 -10.60
CA PRO A 84 -0.97 -10.46 -9.63
C PRO A 84 0.38 -10.95 -10.17
N THR A 85 1.34 -11.21 -9.28
CA THR A 85 2.75 -11.53 -9.60
C THR A 85 2.90 -12.64 -10.64
N ASP A 86 2.09 -13.69 -10.55
CA ASP A 86 2.15 -14.86 -11.44
C ASP A 86 1.73 -14.55 -12.88
N SER A 87 1.22 -13.35 -13.12
CA SER A 87 0.67 -12.91 -14.40
C SER A 87 1.66 -12.12 -15.26
N LEU A 88 2.79 -11.70 -14.68
CA LEU A 88 3.85 -10.99 -15.39
C LEU A 88 4.96 -11.95 -15.81
N PRO A 89 5.67 -11.66 -16.92
CA PRO A 89 6.84 -12.45 -17.30
C PRO A 89 7.85 -12.47 -16.15
N LYS A 90 8.26 -13.67 -15.72
CA LYS A 90 9.30 -13.84 -14.69
C LYS A 90 10.58 -13.14 -15.14
N MET A 91 11.09 -12.26 -14.30
CA MET A 91 12.46 -11.76 -14.41
C MET A 91 13.32 -12.52 -13.41
N ASP A 92 14.50 -12.95 -13.84
CA ASP A 92 15.35 -13.84 -13.04
C ASP A 92 15.91 -13.19 -11.77
N PHE A 93 16.00 -11.84 -11.71
CA PHE A 93 16.70 -11.14 -10.60
C PHE A 93 16.15 -9.76 -10.20
N ILE A 94 15.09 -9.25 -10.82
CA ILE A 94 14.58 -7.89 -10.57
C ILE A 94 13.05 -7.93 -10.45
N TYR A 95 12.51 -7.43 -9.33
CA TYR A 95 11.08 -7.15 -9.19
C TYR A 95 10.74 -5.88 -9.98
N TYR A 96 9.66 -5.91 -10.76
CA TYR A 96 9.14 -4.69 -11.40
C TYR A 96 8.80 -3.64 -10.35
N SER A 97 9.31 -2.42 -10.53
CA SER A 97 8.91 -1.28 -9.70
C SER A 97 7.43 -0.93 -9.95
N ASP A 98 6.80 -0.19 -9.04
CA ASP A 98 5.44 0.34 -9.27
C ASP A 98 5.40 1.20 -10.54
N LYS A 99 6.49 1.89 -10.89
CA LYS A 99 6.59 2.65 -12.13
C LYS A 99 6.54 1.73 -13.34
N ASP A 100 7.35 0.68 -13.37
CA ASP A 100 7.35 -0.28 -14.48
C ASP A 100 5.97 -0.93 -14.62
N ARG A 101 5.32 -1.24 -13.51
CA ARG A 101 3.95 -1.79 -13.47
C ARG A 101 2.92 -0.81 -13.99
N LYS A 102 3.02 0.48 -13.65
CA LYS A 102 2.15 1.53 -14.21
C LYS A 102 2.37 1.72 -15.71
N GLU A 103 3.60 1.64 -16.19
CA GLU A 103 3.88 1.65 -17.63
C GLU A 103 3.28 0.41 -18.31
N MET A 104 3.39 -0.76 -17.68
CA MET A 104 2.72 -1.99 -18.12
C MET A 104 1.19 -1.89 -18.07
N ALA A 105 0.61 -1.08 -17.18
CA ALA A 105 -0.82 -0.82 -17.13
C ALA A 105 -1.34 -0.13 -18.41
N ALA A 106 -0.48 0.55 -19.18
CA ALA A 106 -0.85 1.05 -20.51
C ALA A 106 -0.90 -0.08 -21.56
N ASN A 107 -0.22 -1.21 -21.33
CA ASN A 107 -0.23 -2.36 -22.22
C ASN A 107 -1.45 -3.27 -21.97
N ARG A 108 -2.36 -3.34 -22.94
CA ARG A 108 -3.58 -4.14 -22.84
C ARG A 108 -3.36 -5.66 -22.80
N SER A 109 -2.16 -6.15 -23.13
CA SER A 109 -1.85 -7.60 -23.09
C SER A 109 -1.57 -8.13 -21.68
N VAL A 110 -1.40 -7.26 -20.69
CA VAL A 110 -1.19 -7.64 -19.29
C VAL A 110 -2.50 -8.15 -18.71
N TYR A 111 -2.47 -9.32 -18.05
CA TYR A 111 -3.63 -9.85 -17.35
C TYR A 111 -4.03 -8.89 -16.22
N ARG A 112 -5.33 -8.58 -16.18
CA ARG A 112 -5.94 -7.69 -15.19
C ARG A 112 -7.08 -8.41 -14.49
N GLN A 113 -7.12 -8.24 -13.18
CA GLN A 113 -8.30 -8.48 -12.38
C GLN A 113 -8.77 -7.16 -11.76
N TYR A 114 -10.07 -7.06 -11.56
CA TYR A 114 -10.71 -5.81 -11.13
C TYR A 114 -11.37 -5.98 -9.78
N TRP A 115 -11.36 -4.89 -9.01
CA TRP A 115 -11.97 -4.82 -7.70
C TRP A 115 -12.81 -3.56 -7.56
N ILE A 116 -13.87 -3.67 -6.78
CA ILE A 116 -14.74 -2.56 -6.41
C ILE A 116 -14.87 -2.57 -4.89
N ILE A 117 -14.64 -1.43 -4.26
CA ILE A 117 -14.92 -1.22 -2.84
C ILE A 117 -16.07 -0.23 -2.73
N ASN A 118 -17.15 -0.62 -2.06
CA ASN A 118 -18.24 0.28 -1.72
C ASN A 118 -17.98 0.88 -0.33
N LYS A 119 -17.61 2.16 -0.28
CA LYS A 119 -17.34 2.91 0.96
C LYS A 119 -18.60 3.23 1.77
N SER A 120 -19.78 3.16 1.15
CA SER A 120 -21.06 3.40 1.82
C SER A 120 -21.59 2.20 2.59
N GLU A 121 -21.09 1.00 2.27
CA GLU A 121 -21.46 -0.24 2.95
C GLU A 121 -20.56 -0.49 4.16
N LEU A 122 -21.15 -1.07 5.21
CA LEU A 122 -20.39 -1.52 6.37
C LEU A 122 -19.48 -2.69 5.96
N SER A 123 -18.20 -2.58 6.32
CA SER A 123 -17.21 -3.63 6.07
C SER A 123 -17.32 -4.72 7.13
N ILE A 124 -18.19 -5.69 6.89
CA ILE A 124 -18.37 -6.84 7.78
C ILE A 124 -17.39 -7.93 7.36
N TYR A 125 -16.64 -8.43 8.34
CA TYR A 125 -15.74 -9.56 8.15
C TYR A 125 -16.57 -10.86 8.08
N ALA A 126 -16.52 -11.55 6.94
CA ALA A 126 -17.04 -12.89 6.81
C ALA A 126 -15.87 -13.88 6.69
N SER A 127 -15.80 -14.83 7.62
CA SER A 127 -14.87 -15.94 7.55
C SER A 127 -15.52 -17.06 6.74
N ASP A 128 -15.09 -17.28 5.50
CA ASP A 128 -15.42 -18.51 4.81
C ASP A 128 -14.59 -19.65 5.41
N SER A 129 -15.24 -20.51 6.20
CA SER A 129 -14.60 -21.65 6.87
C SER A 129 -14.03 -22.68 5.89
N ILE A 130 -14.43 -22.61 4.61
CA ILE A 130 -14.01 -23.54 3.55
C ILE A 130 -12.79 -22.99 2.79
N GLN A 131 -12.72 -21.68 2.56
CA GLN A 131 -11.65 -21.07 1.75
C GLN A 131 -10.53 -20.39 2.55
N LYS A 132 -10.65 -20.23 3.88
CA LYS A 132 -9.70 -19.47 4.73
C LYS A 132 -9.38 -18.06 4.19
N LEU A 133 -10.25 -17.52 3.33
CA LEU A 133 -10.12 -16.20 2.76
C LEU A 133 -11.07 -15.28 3.51
N SER A 134 -10.48 -14.33 4.23
CA SER A 134 -11.22 -13.23 4.86
C SER A 134 -11.86 -12.38 3.78
N LYS A 135 -13.19 -12.46 3.65
CA LYS A 135 -13.92 -11.63 2.70
C LYS A 135 -14.62 -10.50 3.43
N ARG A 136 -14.35 -9.26 3.04
CA ARG A 136 -15.12 -8.10 3.48
C ARG A 136 -16.36 -7.97 2.62
N SER A 137 -17.51 -7.75 3.25
CA SER A 137 -18.81 -7.65 2.54
C SER A 137 -18.87 -6.53 1.51
N ASN A 138 -18.13 -5.44 1.74
CA ASN A 138 -18.12 -4.26 0.89
C ASN A 138 -17.00 -4.26 -0.18
N VAL A 139 -16.26 -5.36 -0.28
CA VAL A 139 -15.18 -5.57 -1.27
C VAL A 139 -15.64 -6.64 -2.26
N TYR A 140 -15.70 -6.23 -3.53
CA TYR A 140 -16.21 -7.03 -4.63
C TYR A 140 -15.05 -7.34 -5.58
N GLY A 141 -14.76 -8.63 -5.75
CA GLY A 141 -13.71 -9.12 -6.63
C GLY A 141 -12.99 -10.36 -6.07
N PRO A 142 -11.89 -10.80 -6.72
CA PRO A 142 -11.39 -10.27 -8.00
C PRO A 142 -12.33 -10.63 -9.16
N PHE A 143 -12.46 -9.74 -10.14
CA PHE A 143 -13.32 -9.94 -11.32
C PHE A 143 -12.53 -9.97 -12.63
N THR A 144 -13.06 -10.70 -13.61
CA THR A 144 -12.75 -10.48 -15.03
C THR A 144 -13.37 -9.15 -15.51
N LYS A 145 -12.92 -8.62 -16.65
CA LYS A 145 -13.48 -7.38 -17.24
C LYS A 145 -15.00 -7.45 -17.42
N SER A 146 -15.53 -8.59 -17.88
CA SER A 146 -16.97 -8.77 -18.10
C SER A 146 -17.77 -8.75 -16.79
N GLU A 147 -17.28 -9.42 -15.74
CA GLU A 147 -17.91 -9.42 -14.41
C GLU A 147 -17.84 -8.06 -13.74
N TYR A 148 -16.73 -7.36 -13.91
CA TYR A 148 -16.55 -5.99 -13.45
C TYR A 148 -17.58 -5.05 -14.08
N SER A 149 -17.70 -5.03 -15.42
CA SER A 149 -18.67 -4.17 -16.10
C SER A 149 -20.11 -4.48 -15.67
N LYS A 150 -20.49 -5.75 -15.52
CA LYS A 150 -21.82 -6.14 -15.00
C LYS A 150 -22.05 -5.66 -13.57
N THR A 151 -21.02 -5.78 -12.72
CA THR A 151 -21.09 -5.37 -11.31
C THR A 151 -21.18 -3.85 -11.18
N ARG A 152 -20.45 -3.08 -12.00
CA ARG A 152 -20.56 -1.61 -12.05
C ARG A 152 -21.99 -1.16 -12.32
N VAL A 153 -22.64 -1.77 -13.31
CA VAL A 153 -24.05 -1.49 -13.64
C VAL A 153 -24.96 -1.85 -12.47
N LYS A 154 -24.78 -3.04 -11.87
CA LYS A 154 -25.58 -3.50 -10.72
C LYS A 154 -25.47 -2.57 -9.51
N LEU A 155 -24.27 -2.06 -9.24
CA LEU A 155 -23.99 -1.17 -8.11
C LEU A 155 -24.25 0.31 -8.43
N HIS A 156 -24.74 0.63 -9.64
CA HIS A 156 -25.01 1.99 -10.09
C HIS A 156 -23.79 2.92 -9.96
N ILE A 157 -22.60 2.42 -10.29
CA ILE A 157 -21.37 3.20 -10.22
C ILE A 157 -21.38 4.26 -11.34
N PRO A 158 -21.13 5.55 -11.03
CA PRO A 158 -21.15 6.61 -12.05
C PRO A 158 -20.17 6.36 -13.19
N GLU A 159 -20.55 6.71 -14.42
CA GLU A 159 -19.66 6.64 -15.59
C GLU A 159 -18.47 7.61 -15.51
N SER A 160 -18.59 8.66 -14.70
CA SER A 160 -17.47 9.55 -14.36
C SER A 160 -16.38 8.85 -13.55
N THR A 161 -16.75 7.79 -12.81
CA THR A 161 -15.85 6.98 -11.98
C THR A 161 -15.49 5.73 -12.79
N LYS A 162 -14.42 5.83 -13.57
CA LYS A 162 -13.93 4.75 -14.43
C LYS A 162 -12.41 4.66 -14.38
N LEU A 163 -11.90 3.47 -14.66
CA LEU A 163 -10.47 3.23 -14.82
C LEU A 163 -10.01 3.75 -16.18
N GLU A 164 -8.78 4.23 -16.28
CA GLU A 164 -8.27 4.84 -17.52
C GLU A 164 -8.13 3.81 -18.65
N ASN A 165 -7.72 2.59 -18.30
CA ASN A 165 -7.45 1.52 -19.26
C ASN A 165 -8.54 0.43 -19.27
N GLU A 166 -9.78 0.79 -18.93
CA GLU A 166 -10.93 -0.14 -18.82
C GLU A 166 -11.09 -1.06 -20.04
#